data_AF-A0A7S0M8Z4-F1
#
_entry.id   AF-A0A7S0M8Z4-F1
#
_cell.length_a   1.000
_cell.length_b   1.000
_cell.length_c   1.000
_cell.angle_alpha   90.00
_cell.angle_beta   90.00
_cell.angle_gamma   90.00
#
_symmetry.space_group_name_H-M   'P 1'
#
loop_
_entity.id
_entity.type
_entity.pdbx_description
1 polymer ?
#
loop_
_entity_poly.entity_id
_entity_poly.type
_entity_poly.pdbx_seq_one_letter_code
_entity_poly.pdbx_strand_id
1 'polypeptide(L)'
;PVVAEVGKGVGHPGGMIIAAVLMDSAAMALPVSSFPNANSFAVQRRPRTPHDGDVEDPQRAAGKAQSMTYLETEDFVVTGGLVTLAALALVMTMGYASVHLFQL
;
A
#
# COMPACT_ATOMS: atom_id res chain seq x y z
N PRO A 1 -8.45 16.18 12.32
CA PRO A 1 -9.27 17.16 13.08
C PRO A 1 -10.71 16.66 13.31
N VAL A 2 -11.43 16.28 12.25
CA VAL A 2 -12.82 15.77 12.34
C VAL A 2 -12.94 14.53 13.25
N VAL A 3 -12.03 13.57 13.10
CA VAL A 3 -11.99 12.35 13.93
C VAL A 3 -11.87 12.67 15.43
N ALA A 4 -11.12 13.71 15.79
CA ALA A 4 -10.97 14.13 17.18
C ALA A 4 -12.27 14.75 17.72
N GLU A 5 -13.02 15.50 16.90
CA GLU A 5 -14.32 16.07 17.29
C GLU A 5 -15.38 14.98 17.46
N VAL A 6 -15.45 14.03 16.51
CA VAL A 6 -16.34 12.86 16.63
C VAL A 6 -15.97 12.04 17.87
N GLY A 7 -14.67 11.84 18.12
CA GLY A 7 -14.19 11.12 19.30
C GLY A 7 -14.52 11.80 20.62
N LYS A 8 -14.62 13.14 20.67
CA LYS A 8 -15.15 13.85 21.84
C LYS A 8 -16.63 13.51 22.09
N GLY A 9 -17.43 13.36 21.03
CA GLY A 9 -18.83 12.94 21.13
C GLY A 9 -19.01 11.49 21.60
N VAL A 10 -18.06 10.61 21.30
CA VAL A 10 -18.07 9.18 21.69
C VAL A 10 -17.34 8.95 23.04
N GLY A 11 -16.76 9.98 23.65
CA GLY A 11 -16.04 9.91 24.93
C GLY A 11 -14.60 9.38 24.83
N HIS A 12 -14.15 8.96 23.65
CA HIS A 12 -12.85 8.31 23.43
C HIS A 12 -12.02 8.99 22.33
N PRO A 13 -11.71 10.31 22.46
CA PRO A 13 -11.01 11.06 21.41
C PRO A 13 -9.61 10.52 21.12
N GLY A 14 -8.86 10.11 22.14
CA GLY A 14 -7.51 9.56 21.98
C GLY A 14 -7.51 8.24 21.19
N GLY A 15 -8.42 7.32 21.52
CA GLY A 15 -8.55 6.04 20.82
C GLY A 15 -8.90 6.21 19.35
N MET A 16 -9.81 7.13 19.03
CA MET A 16 -10.17 7.42 17.63
C MET A 16 -9.02 8.06 16.84
N ILE A 17 -8.24 8.95 17.45
CA ILE A 17 -7.06 9.54 16.81
C ILE A 17 -6.01 8.46 16.51
N ILE A 18 -5.71 7.59 17.49
CA ILE A 18 -4.73 6.52 17.32
C ILE A 18 -5.17 5.55 16.21
N ALA A 19 -6.44 5.13 16.23
CA ALA A 19 -6.99 4.25 15.20
C ALA A 19 -6.89 4.89 13.80
N ALA A 20 -7.20 6.18 13.67
CA ALA A 20 -7.10 6.90 12.40
C ALA A 20 -5.66 7.01 11.89
N VAL A 21 -4.70 7.30 12.76
CA VAL A 21 -3.27 7.38 12.37
C VAL A 21 -2.73 6.02 11.92
N LEU A 22 -3.12 4.94 12.60
CA LEU A 22 -2.74 3.58 12.22
C LEU A 22 -3.35 3.18 10.87
N MET A 23 -4.61 3.54 10.62
CA MET A 23 -5.31 3.24 9.38
C MET A 23 -4.75 4.03 8.18
N ASP A 24 -4.42 5.31 8.38
CA ASP A 24 -3.81 6.16 7.34
C ASP A 24 -2.44 5.62 6.90
N SER A 25 -1.65 5.12 7.86
CA SER A 25 -0.36 4.48 7.60
C SER A 25 -0.48 3.16 6.81
N ALA A 26 -1.65 2.51 6.88
CA ALA A 26 -1.92 1.24 6.19
C ALA A 26 -2.52 1.42 4.79
N ALA A 27 -2.70 2.66 4.31
CA ALA A 27 -3.21 2.95 2.97
C ALA A 27 -2.16 2.64 1.89
N MET A 28 -2.08 1.37 1.48
CA MET A 28 -1.07 0.88 0.52
C MET A 28 -1.63 0.54 -0.86
N ALA A 29 -2.95 0.65 -1.07
CA ALA A 29 -3.63 0.17 -2.26
C ALA A 29 -3.30 0.94 -3.56
N LEU A 30 -2.65 2.10 -3.47
CA LEU A 30 -2.36 2.94 -4.63
C LEU A 30 -0.87 3.35 -4.67
N PRO A 31 -0.25 3.43 -5.87
CA PRO A 31 1.12 3.92 -6.03
C PRO A 31 1.32 5.35 -5.50
N VAL A 32 0.28 6.18 -5.55
CA VAL A 32 0.34 7.60 -5.12
C VAL A 32 0.03 7.81 -3.63
N SER A 33 -0.28 6.74 -2.88
CA SER A 33 -0.72 6.89 -1.49
C SER A 33 0.39 7.34 -0.53
N SER A 34 1.65 7.13 -0.90
CA SER A 34 2.80 7.53 -0.09
C SER A 34 4.08 7.66 -0.93
N PHE A 35 5.05 8.44 -0.45
CA PHE A 35 6.37 8.54 -1.10
C PHE A 35 7.06 7.18 -1.31
N PRO A 36 7.02 6.23 -0.35
CA PRO A 36 7.55 4.88 -0.57
C PRO A 36 6.87 4.11 -1.71
N ASN A 37 5.54 4.20 -1.86
CA ASN A 37 4.81 3.51 -2.93
C ASN A 37 5.12 4.09 -4.31
N ALA A 38 5.27 5.41 -4.41
CA ALA A 38 5.64 6.06 -5.67
C ALA A 38 7.07 5.68 -6.09
N ASN A 39 7.97 5.55 -5.11
CA ASN A 39 9.35 5.14 -5.35
C ASN A 39 9.45 3.68 -5.81
N SER A 40 8.69 2.76 -5.20
CA SER A 40 8.67 1.36 -5.64
C SER A 40 8.06 1.20 -7.03
N PHE A 41 7.05 2.00 -7.38
CA PHE A 41 6.50 2.05 -8.73
C PHE A 41 7.47 2.66 -9.76
N ALA A 42 8.44 3.47 -9.36
CA ALA A 42 9.41 4.06 -10.30
C ALA A 42 10.54 3.09 -10.70
N VAL A 43 10.63 1.90 -10.07
CA VAL A 43 11.68 0.92 -10.36
C VAL A 43 11.47 0.28 -11.73
N GLN A 44 12.40 0.54 -12.64
CA GLN A 44 12.40 -0.02 -13.99
C GLN A 44 13.13 -1.37 -14.03
N ARG A 45 12.58 -2.32 -14.78
CA ARG A 45 13.22 -3.62 -15.01
C ARG A 45 14.44 -3.42 -15.92
N ARG A 46 15.61 -3.94 -15.53
CA ARG A 46 16.78 -3.93 -16.44
C ARG A 46 16.46 -4.73 -17.70
N PRO A 47 16.91 -4.27 -18.89
CA PRO A 47 16.86 -5.06 -20.11
C PRO A 47 17.58 -6.39 -19.87
N ARG A 48 16.96 -7.50 -20.30
CA ARG A 48 17.55 -8.84 -20.23
C ARG A 48 18.84 -8.80 -21.06
N THR A 49 20.00 -9.04 -20.46
CA THR A 49 21.23 -9.28 -21.24
C THR A 49 21.01 -10.57 -22.04
N PRO A 50 21.27 -10.57 -23.37
CA PRO A 50 21.12 -11.76 -24.18
C PRO A 50 21.96 -12.88 -23.58
N HIS A 51 21.38 -14.06 -23.40
CA HIS A 51 22.17 -15.26 -23.15
C HIS A 51 22.72 -15.70 -24.50
N ASP A 52 24.02 -15.99 -24.59
CA ASP A 52 24.68 -16.45 -25.81
C ASP A 52 23.90 -17.63 -26.42
N GLY A 53 23.06 -17.35 -27.43
CA GLY A 53 22.15 -18.33 -28.05
C GLY A 53 20.83 -17.75 -28.57
N ASP A 54 20.35 -16.62 -28.04
CA ASP A 54 19.08 -16.02 -28.48
C ASP A 54 19.32 -15.10 -29.70
N VAL A 55 19.20 -15.64 -30.90
CA VAL A 55 19.16 -14.84 -32.14
C VAL A 55 17.80 -14.14 -32.22
N GLU A 56 17.68 -12.98 -31.58
CA GLU A 56 16.49 -12.14 -31.68
C GLU A 56 16.57 -11.21 -32.91
N ASP A 57 15.55 -11.28 -33.76
CA ASP A 57 15.36 -10.40 -34.92
C ASP A 57 15.45 -8.90 -34.50
N PRO A 58 16.35 -8.10 -35.11
CA PRO A 58 16.62 -6.72 -34.70
C PRO A 58 15.42 -5.77 -34.83
N GLN A 59 14.40 -6.13 -35.63
CA GLN A 59 13.18 -5.34 -35.77
C GLN A 59 12.15 -5.58 -34.64
N ARG A 60 12.21 -6.69 -33.91
CA ARG A 60 11.29 -6.97 -32.78
C ARG A 60 11.78 -6.37 -31.46
N ALA A 61 13.09 -6.12 -31.35
CA ALA A 61 13.72 -5.50 -30.18
C ALA A 61 13.42 -3.99 -30.04
N ALA A 62 13.24 -3.28 -31.16
CA ALA A 62 13.00 -1.84 -31.18
C ALA A 62 11.61 -1.43 -30.64
N GLY A 63 10.62 -2.34 -30.66
CA GLY A 63 9.29 -2.10 -30.11
C GLY A 63 9.12 -2.47 -28.63
N LYS A 64 10.07 -3.22 -28.06
CA LYS A 64 10.02 -3.76 -26.69
C LYS A 64 10.95 -3.05 -25.70
N ALA A 65 11.59 -1.96 -26.11
CA ALA A 65 12.16 -0.97 -25.19
C ALA A 65 11.07 -0.06 -24.56
N GLN A 66 9.83 -0.55 -24.49
CA GLN A 66 8.79 0.04 -23.67
C GLN A 66 9.21 -0.18 -22.22
N SER A 67 9.48 0.92 -21.52
CA SER A 67 9.61 1.05 -20.07
C SER A 67 8.66 0.11 -19.33
N MET A 68 9.08 -1.14 -19.10
CA MET A 68 8.34 -2.08 -18.28
C MET A 68 8.71 -1.78 -16.84
N THR A 69 7.88 -0.96 -16.22
CA THR A 69 7.83 -0.80 -14.77
C THR A 69 7.75 -2.18 -14.12
N TYR A 70 8.54 -2.43 -13.07
CA TYR A 70 8.60 -3.76 -12.45
C TYR A 70 7.31 -4.17 -11.74
N LEU A 71 6.54 -3.19 -11.26
CA LEU A 71 5.27 -3.36 -10.56
C LEU A 71 4.16 -2.72 -11.37
N GLU A 72 3.08 -3.47 -11.59
CA GLU A 72 1.88 -2.92 -12.24
C GLU A 72 0.93 -2.31 -11.19
N THR A 73 0.04 -1.43 -11.63
CA THR A 73 -0.97 -0.85 -10.72
C THR A 73 -1.87 -1.93 -10.11
N GLU A 74 -2.10 -3.03 -10.83
CA GLU A 74 -2.83 -4.20 -10.34
C GLU A 74 -2.16 -4.82 -9.11
N ASP A 75 -0.83 -4.94 -9.11
CA ASP A 75 -0.07 -5.50 -7.97
C ASP A 75 -0.26 -4.67 -6.69
N PHE A 76 -0.32 -3.34 -6.83
CA PHE A 76 -0.60 -2.42 -5.71
C PHE A 76 -2.03 -2.56 -5.19
N VAL A 77 -3.01 -2.70 -6.08
CA VAL A 77 -4.42 -2.83 -5.69
C VAL A 77 -4.65 -4.16 -4.99
N VAL A 78 -4.14 -5.26 -5.54
CA VAL A 78 -4.32 -6.60 -4.97
C VAL A 78 -3.55 -6.74 -3.66
N THR A 79 -2.24 -6.47 -3.67
CA THR A 79 -1.40 -6.66 -2.48
C THR A 79 -1.67 -5.59 -1.44
N GLY A 80 -1.69 -4.33 -1.85
CA GLY A 80 -1.96 -3.21 -0.96
C GLY A 80 -3.36 -3.25 -0.39
N GLY A 81 -4.38 -3.62 -1.19
CA GLY A 81 -5.74 -3.81 -0.72
C GLY A 81 -5.86 -4.92 0.34
N LEU A 82 -5.23 -6.08 0.10
CA LEU A 82 -5.20 -7.17 1.08
C LEU A 82 -4.52 -6.77 2.39
N VAL A 83 -3.39 -6.06 2.32
CA VAL A 83 -2.68 -5.56 3.50
C VAL A 83 -3.53 -4.54 4.25
N THR A 84 -4.21 -3.62 3.54
CA THR A 84 -5.13 -2.65 4.15
C THR A 84 -6.29 -3.36 4.86
N LEU A 85 -6.87 -4.42 4.29
CA LEU A 85 -7.93 -5.20 4.94
C LEU A 85 -7.42 -5.93 6.18
N ALA A 86 -6.23 -6.52 6.13
CA ALA A 86 -5.62 -7.18 7.28
C ALA A 86 -5.33 -6.17 8.41
N ALA A 87 -4.79 -5.00 8.06
CA ALA A 87 -4.55 -3.91 9.01
C ALA A 87 -5.86 -3.39 9.62
N LEU A 88 -6.93 -3.26 8.82
CA LEU A 88 -8.24 -2.87 9.29
C LEU A 88 -8.79 -3.86 10.32
N ALA A 89 -8.69 -5.17 10.04
CA ALA A 89 -9.09 -6.21 10.98
C ALA A 89 -8.29 -6.13 12.29
N LEU A 90 -6.97 -5.90 12.20
CA LEU A 90 -6.09 -5.79 13.37
C LEU A 90 -6.37 -4.54 14.20
N VAL A 91 -6.60 -3.38 13.57
CA VAL A 91 -6.95 -2.14 14.27
C VAL A 91 -8.32 -2.29 14.96
N MET A 92 -9.28 -2.95 14.30
CA MET A 92 -10.59 -3.23 14.92
C MET A 92 -10.48 -4.17 16.12
N THR A 93 -9.68 -5.24 16.04
CA THR A 93 -9.50 -6.17 17.17
C THR A 93 -8.75 -5.53 18.32
N MET A 94 -7.71 -4.72 18.06
CA MET A 94 -7.03 -3.93 19.09
C MET A 94 -7.94 -2.87 19.69
N GLY A 95 -8.77 -2.22 18.88
CA GLY A 95 -9.79 -1.25 19.34
C GLY A 95 -10.82 -1.91 20.26
N TYR A 96 -11.35 -3.06 19.85
CA TYR A 96 -12.27 -3.83 20.69
C TYR A 96 -11.61 -4.29 22.00
N ALA A 97 -10.41 -4.85 21.91
CA ALA A 97 -9.65 -5.28 23.08
C ALA A 97 -9.38 -4.10 24.02
N SER A 98 -8.99 -2.94 23.51
CA SER A 98 -8.70 -1.78 24.36
C SER A 98 -9.91 -1.30 25.15
N VAL A 99 -11.11 -1.30 24.54
CA VAL A 99 -12.36 -0.96 25.24
C VAL A 99 -12.74 -2.02 26.28
N HIS A 100 -12.61 -3.31 25.93
CA HIS A 100 -13.11 -4.39 26.77
C HIS A 100 -12.15 -4.83 27.89
N LEU A 101 -10.83 -4.73 27.67
CA LEU A 101 -9.81 -5.13 28.65
C LEU A 101 -9.47 -4.02 29.64
N PHE A 102 -9.51 -2.75 29.23
CA PHE A 102 -8.98 -1.65 30.06
C PHE A 102 -10.03 -0.84 30.83
N GLN A 103 -11.34 -1.10 30.65
CA GLN A 103 -12.44 -0.35 31.31
C GLN A 103 -12.12 1.15 31.51
N LEU A 104 -11.71 1.81 30.44
CA LEU A 104 -11.68 3.27 30.36
C LEU A 104 -13.07 3.78 29.98
#